data_AF-A0A2G9G5U2-F1
#
_entry.id   AF-A0A2G9G5U2-F1
#
_cell.length_a   1.000
_cell.length_b   1.000
_cell.length_c   1.000
_cell.angle_alpha   90.00
_cell.angle_beta   90.00
_cell.angle_gamma   90.00
#
_symmetry.space_group_name_H-M   'P 1'
#
loop_
_entity.id
_entity.type
_entity.pdbx_description
1 polymer ?
#
loop_
_entity_poly.entity_id
_entity_poly.type
_entity_poly.pdbx_seq_one_letter_code
_entity_poly.pdbx_strand_id
1 'polypeptide(L)'
;MQHLKHEAAMMSRKIELLENSRRKLLGHNLGTCSMEELQDIDKQLQRSLKNIRSRKDQLFKEDIQKLQTKEKFLLEENKRLREKNGPKQRHVLDKEQEEIGSGSLSTQCSDVGIELCIGPPTTRKLS
;
A
#
# COMPACT_ATOMS: atom_id res chain seq x y z
N MET A 1 15.76 -19.56 48.70
CA MET A 1 15.90 -18.12 48.37
C MET A 1 17.17 -17.80 47.56
N GLN A 2 18.35 -18.33 47.90
CA GLN A 2 19.60 -18.06 47.14
C GLN A 2 19.58 -18.56 45.68
N HIS A 3 19.01 -19.74 45.41
CA HIS A 3 18.86 -20.28 44.05
C HIS A 3 18.08 -19.34 43.12
N LEU A 4 16.91 -18.87 43.57
CA LEU A 4 16.08 -17.92 42.81
C LEU A 4 16.78 -16.59 42.56
N LYS A 5 17.59 -16.10 43.52
CA LYS A 5 18.41 -14.90 43.33
C LYS A 5 19.47 -15.11 42.25
N HIS A 6 20.12 -16.28 42.24
CA HIS A 6 21.11 -16.63 41.22
C HIS A 6 20.47 -16.73 39.83
N GLU A 7 19.34 -17.42 39.73
CA GLU A 7 18.58 -17.58 38.47
C GLU A 7 18.11 -16.22 37.92
N ALA A 8 17.57 -15.35 38.78
CA ALA A 8 17.20 -13.99 38.40
C ALA A 8 18.40 -13.20 37.88
N ALA A 9 19.55 -13.26 38.55
CA ALA A 9 20.76 -12.57 38.11
C ALA A 9 21.27 -13.08 36.75
N MET A 10 21.20 -14.39 36.49
CA MET A 10 21.54 -14.95 35.18
C MET A 10 20.59 -14.45 34.08
N MET A 11 19.30 -14.37 34.38
CA MET A 11 18.30 -13.89 33.44
C MET A 11 18.49 -12.40 33.11
N SER A 12 18.73 -11.56 34.13
CA SER A 12 19.06 -10.14 33.93
C SER A 12 20.28 -9.95 33.06
N ARG A 13 21.36 -10.71 33.30
CA ARG A 13 22.57 -10.66 32.46
C ARG A 13 22.27 -11.05 31.01
N LYS A 14 21.43 -12.07 30.80
CA LYS A 14 21.04 -12.50 29.44
C LYS A 14 20.25 -11.40 28.72
N ILE A 15 19.33 -10.73 29.43
CA ILE A 15 18.57 -9.61 28.88
C ILE A 15 19.52 -8.48 28.49
N GLU A 16 20.44 -8.07 29.37
CA GLU A 16 21.42 -7.01 29.09
C GLU A 16 22.28 -7.31 27.85
N LEU A 17 22.73 -8.56 27.69
CA LEU A 17 23.48 -8.99 26.51
C LEU A 17 22.65 -8.89 25.23
N LEU A 18 21.39 -9.34 25.27
CA LEU A 18 20.48 -9.25 24.13
C LEU A 18 20.16 -7.81 23.76
N GLU A 19 19.92 -6.95 24.75
CA GLU A 19 19.67 -5.52 24.52
C GLU A 19 20.88 -4.80 23.94
N ASN A 20 22.09 -5.12 24.42
CA ASN A 20 23.33 -4.61 23.87
C ASN A 20 23.51 -5.02 22.41
N SER A 21 23.28 -6.29 22.10
CA SER A 21 23.30 -6.79 20.72
C SER A 21 22.28 -6.08 19.84
N ARG A 22 21.04 -5.91 20.32
CA ARG A 22 19.98 -5.16 19.61
C ARG A 22 20.40 -3.71 19.34
N ARG A 23 20.97 -3.01 20.33
CA ARG A 23 21.46 -1.64 20.17
C ARG A 23 22.51 -1.55 19.08
N LYS A 24 23.50 -2.46 19.07
CA LYS A 24 24.53 -2.53 18.02
C LYS A 24 23.93 -2.76 16.63
N LEU A 25 22.99 -3.70 16.50
CA LEU A 25 22.27 -3.94 15.22
C LEU A 25 21.47 -2.72 14.73
N LEU A 26 21.01 -1.87 15.64
CA LEU A 26 20.34 -0.60 15.33
C LEU A 26 21.31 0.56 15.05
N GLY A 27 22.62 0.31 15.08
CA GLY A 27 23.65 1.32 14.83
C GLY A 27 24.02 2.17 16.03
N HIS A 28 23.61 1.79 17.25
CA HIS A 28 23.96 2.50 18.48
C HIS A 28 25.23 1.93 19.13
N ASN A 29 25.98 2.78 19.84
CA ASN A 29 27.17 2.40 20.62
C ASN A 29 28.24 1.65 19.81
N LEU A 30 28.36 1.95 18.51
CA LEU A 30 29.32 1.29 17.62
C LEU A 30 30.79 1.65 17.91
N GLY A 31 31.05 2.77 18.58
CA GLY A 31 32.41 3.21 18.91
C GLY A 31 33.18 2.26 19.84
N THR A 32 32.50 1.33 20.51
CA THR A 32 33.13 0.28 21.34
C THR A 32 33.26 -1.06 20.62
N CYS A 33 32.82 -1.16 19.35
CA CYS A 33 32.91 -2.37 18.57
C CYS A 33 34.28 -2.48 17.91
N SER A 34 34.80 -3.70 17.86
CA SER A 34 35.96 -4.04 17.03
C SER A 34 35.60 -4.01 15.53
N MET A 35 36.62 -3.96 14.68
CA MET A 35 36.44 -4.02 13.22
C MET A 35 35.74 -5.32 12.79
N GLU A 36 36.07 -6.45 13.42
CA GLU A 36 35.45 -7.74 13.13
C GLU A 36 33.96 -7.76 13.49
N GLU A 37 33.60 -7.28 14.69
CA GLU A 37 32.20 -7.17 15.10
C GLU A 37 31.39 -6.28 14.16
N LEU A 38 31.96 -5.16 13.70
CA LEU A 38 31.30 -4.27 12.74
C LEU A 38 31.06 -4.95 11.40
N GLN A 39 32.03 -5.71 10.89
CA GLN A 39 31.88 -6.48 9.65
C GLN A 39 30.79 -7.55 9.78
N ASP A 40 30.69 -8.21 10.93
CA ASP A 40 29.67 -9.23 11.16
C ASP A 40 28.26 -8.64 11.29
N ILE A 41 28.13 -7.50 11.96
CA ILE A 41 26.89 -6.71 12.00
C ILE A 41 26.46 -6.33 10.58
N ASP A 42 27.36 -5.78 9.77
CA ASP A 42 27.06 -5.41 8.38
C ASP A 42 26.59 -6.61 7.55
N LYS A 43 27.35 -7.72 7.56
CA LYS A 43 26.97 -8.97 6.88
C LYS A 43 25.62 -9.50 7.36
N GLN A 44 25.31 -9.41 8.65
CA GLN A 44 24.03 -9.85 9.21
C GLN A 44 22.88 -8.97 8.71
N LEU A 45 23.05 -7.64 8.73
CA LEU A 45 22.05 -6.69 8.26
C LEU A 45 21.80 -6.85 6.76
N GLN A 46 22.85 -6.96 5.95
CA GLN A 46 22.74 -7.17 4.50
C GLN A 46 21.97 -8.45 4.16
N ARG A 47 22.30 -9.57 4.81
CA ARG A 47 21.58 -10.85 4.62
C ARG A 47 20.11 -10.74 5.02
N SER A 48 19.83 -10.16 6.20
CA SER A 48 18.46 -10.02 6.68
C SER A 48 17.64 -9.11 5.77
N LEU A 49 18.20 -7.98 5.35
CA LEU A 49 17.55 -7.04 4.43
C LEU A 49 17.25 -7.68 3.07
N LYS A 50 18.19 -8.47 2.52
CA LYS A 50 17.98 -9.24 1.29
C LYS A 50 16.80 -10.20 1.45
N ASN A 51 16.75 -10.94 2.55
CA ASN A 51 15.67 -11.90 2.81
C ASN A 51 14.31 -11.20 2.96
N ILE A 52 14.26 -10.07 3.70
CA ILE A 52 13.04 -9.28 3.87
C ILE A 52 12.52 -8.76 2.53
N ARG A 53 13.39 -8.19 1.70
CA ARG A 53 13.03 -7.70 0.36
C ARG A 53 12.52 -8.83 -0.52
N SER A 54 13.28 -9.93 -0.60
CA SER A 54 12.87 -11.10 -1.39
C SER A 54 11.50 -11.64 -0.95
N ARG A 55 11.21 -11.68 0.35
CA ARG A 55 9.92 -12.14 0.85
C ARG A 55 8.79 -11.16 0.52
N LYS A 56 9.03 -9.86 0.64
CA LYS A 56 8.07 -8.82 0.25
C LYS A 56 7.74 -8.91 -1.24
N ASP A 57 8.76 -9.03 -2.08
CA ASP A 57 8.60 -9.12 -3.53
C ASP A 57 7.78 -10.36 -3.91
N GLN A 58 8.05 -11.50 -3.27
CA GLN A 58 7.27 -12.72 -3.47
C GLN A 58 5.81 -12.52 -3.08
N LEU A 59 5.53 -11.96 -1.90
CA LEU A 59 4.16 -11.72 -1.44
C LEU A 59 3.40 -10.77 -2.37
N PHE A 60 4.02 -9.67 -2.79
CA PHE A 60 3.39 -8.75 -3.73
C PHE A 60 3.13 -9.40 -5.09
N LYS A 61 4.03 -10.25 -5.58
CA LYS A 61 3.81 -11.01 -6.81
C LYS A 61 2.62 -11.95 -6.68
N GLU A 62 2.51 -12.66 -5.55
CA GLU A 62 1.37 -13.54 -5.26
C GLU A 62 0.05 -12.75 -5.23
N ASP A 63 0.04 -11.57 -4.60
CA ASP A 63 -1.17 -10.74 -4.51
C ASP A 63 -1.56 -10.10 -5.85
N ILE A 64 -0.60 -9.65 -6.64
CA ILE A 64 -0.83 -9.19 -8.02
C ILE A 64 -1.47 -10.31 -8.85
N GLN A 65 -0.95 -11.53 -8.78
CA GLN A 65 -1.50 -12.67 -9.52
C GLN A 65 -2.94 -13.01 -9.11
N LYS A 66 -3.24 -12.97 -7.80
CA LYS A 66 -4.61 -13.17 -7.29
C LYS A 66 -5.55 -12.09 -7.83
N LEU A 67 -5.14 -10.83 -7.81
CA LEU A 67 -5.94 -9.71 -8.31
C LEU A 67 -6.19 -9.82 -9.82
N GLN A 68 -5.16 -10.14 -10.61
CA GLN A 68 -5.30 -10.36 -12.07
C GLN A 68 -6.24 -11.53 -12.39
N THR A 69 -6.21 -12.59 -11.59
CA THR A 69 -7.14 -13.72 -11.76
C THR A 69 -8.57 -13.30 -11.46
N LYS A 70 -8.77 -12.55 -10.37
CA LYS A 70 -10.08 -12.02 -10.00
C LYS A 70 -10.62 -11.04 -11.04
N GLU A 71 -9.78 -10.15 -11.57
CA GLU A 71 -10.12 -9.23 -12.64
C GLU A 71 -10.64 -9.99 -13.87
N LYS A 72 -9.89 -10.99 -14.35
CA LYS A 72 -10.30 -11.82 -15.49
C LYS A 72 -11.64 -12.50 -15.26
N PHE A 73 -11.83 -13.10 -14.07
CA PHE A 73 -13.09 -13.73 -13.70
C PHE A 73 -14.27 -12.74 -13.73
N LEU A 74 -14.10 -11.55 -13.14
CA LEU A 74 -15.14 -10.53 -13.11
C LEU A 74 -15.44 -9.95 -14.50
N LEU A 75 -14.43 -9.81 -15.36
CA LEU A 75 -14.62 -9.36 -16.74
C LEU A 75 -15.47 -10.35 -17.54
N GLU A 76 -15.17 -11.64 -17.41
CA GLU A 76 -15.93 -12.71 -18.07
C GLU A 76 -17.36 -12.80 -17.54
N GLU A 77 -17.53 -12.74 -16.22
CA GLU A 77 -18.85 -12.77 -15.60
C GLU A 77 -19.70 -11.54 -16.00
N ASN A 78 -19.09 -10.35 -16.02
CA ASN A 78 -19.76 -9.15 -16.50
C ASN A 78 -20.16 -9.25 -17.98
N LYS A 79 -19.31 -9.86 -18.82
CA LYS A 79 -19.63 -10.10 -20.24
C LYS A 79 -20.84 -11.03 -20.37
N ARG A 80 -20.83 -12.16 -19.66
CA ARG A 80 -21.95 -13.11 -19.61
C ARG A 80 -23.25 -12.45 -19.14
N LEU A 81 -23.19 -11.60 -18.12
CA LEU A 81 -24.35 -10.86 -17.61
C LEU A 81 -24.88 -9.83 -18.62
N ARG A 82 -24.00 -9.13 -19.36
CA ARG A 82 -24.41 -8.20 -20.42
C ARG A 82 -25.09 -8.92 -21.57
N GLU A 83 -24.58 -10.08 -21.98
CA GLU A 83 -25.19 -10.92 -23.02
C GLU A 83 -26.58 -11.42 -22.57
N LYS A 84 -26.69 -11.89 -21.32
CA LYS A 84 -27.97 -12.37 -20.77
C LYS A 84 -29.03 -11.28 -20.60
N ASN A 85 -28.61 -10.06 -20.25
CA ASN A 85 -29.54 -8.96 -19.95
C ASN A 85 -29.85 -8.06 -21.16
N GLY A 86 -29.31 -8.35 -22.35
CA GLY A 86 -29.47 -7.53 -23.57
C GLY A 86 -28.98 -6.08 -23.40
N PRO A 87 -29.00 -5.24 -24.45
CA PRO A 87 -28.76 -3.82 -24.30
C PRO A 87 -29.93 -3.21 -23.50
N LYS A 88 -29.81 -3.16 -22.17
CA LYS A 88 -30.54 -2.19 -21.36
C LYS A 88 -30.06 -0.82 -21.84
N GLN A 89 -30.93 -0.15 -22.60
CA GLN A 89 -30.87 1.23 -23.08
C GLN A 89 -29.64 1.98 -22.54
N ARG A 90 -28.59 2.05 -23.37
CA ARG A 90 -27.48 2.98 -23.15
C ARG A 90 -28.10 4.38 -23.14
N HIS A 91 -28.34 4.94 -21.96
CA HIS A 91 -28.36 6.39 -21.87
C HIS A 91 -26.92 6.85 -22.10
N VAL A 92 -26.76 7.53 -23.21
CA VAL A 92 -25.53 7.92 -23.89
C VAL A 92 -24.59 8.66 -22.95
N LEU A 93 -23.39 8.12 -22.73
CA LEU A 93 -22.17 8.88 -22.47
C LEU A 93 -21.00 8.15 -23.15
N ASP A 94 -21.06 8.11 -24.47
CA ASP A 94 -19.90 7.98 -25.35
C ASP A 94 -20.22 8.86 -26.56
N LYS A 95 -19.67 10.07 -26.57
CA LYS A 95 -19.53 10.90 -27.76
C LYS A 95 -18.21 11.66 -27.66
N GLU A 96 -17.15 11.00 -28.09
CA GLU A 96 -16.11 11.68 -28.86
C GLU A 96 -16.30 11.25 -30.31
N GLN A 97 -16.70 12.19 -31.17
CA GLN A 97 -16.11 12.42 -32.49
C GLN A 97 -16.87 13.53 -33.23
N GLU A 98 -16.07 14.33 -33.92
CA GLU A 98 -16.39 15.46 -34.79
C GLU A 98 -17.54 15.17 -35.77
N GLU A 99 -18.43 16.15 -35.96
CA GLU A 99 -18.80 16.72 -37.27
C GLU A 99 -20.07 17.59 -37.14
N ILE A 100 -20.09 18.60 -38.01
CA ILE A 100 -20.99 19.74 -38.12
C ILE A 100 -22.42 19.29 -38.48
N GLY A 101 -23.47 19.85 -37.86
CA GLY A 101 -24.82 19.66 -38.39
C GLY A 101 -25.99 20.00 -37.46
N SER A 102 -26.41 21.27 -37.53
CA SER A 102 -27.75 21.82 -37.32
C SER A 102 -28.90 20.89 -36.86
N GLY A 103 -29.57 21.25 -35.76
CA GLY A 103 -30.89 20.72 -35.43
C GLY A 103 -31.41 21.17 -34.07
N SER A 104 -32.00 22.37 -33.99
CA SER A 104 -32.68 22.91 -32.82
C SER A 104 -33.86 22.05 -32.38
N LEU A 105 -33.98 21.78 -31.07
CA LEU A 105 -35.28 21.56 -30.44
C LEU A 105 -35.23 22.04 -28.98
N SER A 106 -36.05 23.07 -28.75
CA SER A 106 -36.28 23.79 -27.51
C SER A 106 -36.83 22.87 -26.42
N THR A 107 -36.19 22.86 -25.25
CA THR A 107 -36.90 22.61 -23.99
C THR A 107 -36.26 23.47 -22.91
N GLN A 108 -37.07 24.37 -22.37
CA GLN A 108 -36.73 25.40 -21.39
C GLN A 108 -36.20 24.73 -20.11
N CYS A 109 -34.90 24.87 -19.81
CA CYS A 109 -34.30 24.42 -18.56
C CYS A 109 -33.89 25.67 -17.77
N SER A 110 -34.48 25.89 -16.60
CA SER A 110 -34.09 26.95 -15.69
C SER A 110 -32.66 26.67 -15.20
N ASP A 111 -31.74 27.56 -15.58
CA ASP A 111 -30.32 27.50 -15.25
C ASP A 111 -30.13 27.66 -13.73
N VAL A 112 -29.91 26.55 -13.03
CA VAL A 112 -29.39 26.57 -11.67
C VAL A 112 -27.94 26.11 -11.77
N GLY A 113 -27.03 27.08 -11.92
CA GLY A 113 -25.60 26.84 -12.03
C GLY A 113 -25.08 26.14 -10.78
N ILE A 114 -24.83 24.84 -10.88
CA ILE A 114 -24.03 24.12 -9.89
C ILE A 114 -22.58 24.26 -10.33
N GLU A 115 -21.84 25.14 -9.67
CA GLU A 115 -20.40 25.27 -9.85
C GLU A 115 -19.71 23.97 -9.41
N LEU A 116 -19.17 23.22 -10.38
CA LEU A 116 -18.44 21.98 -10.12
C LEU A 116 -16.98 22.30 -9.77
N CYS A 117 -16.70 22.48 -8.49
CA CYS A 117 -15.33 22.65 -8.00
C CYS A 117 -14.63 21.28 -7.92
N ILE A 118 -13.87 20.90 -8.95
CA ILE A 118 -12.94 19.75 -8.88
C ILE A 118 -11.61 20.24 -8.29
N GLY A 119 -11.59 20.44 -6.97
CA GLY A 119 -10.39 20.84 -6.24
C GLY A 119 -10.47 20.42 -4.76
N PRO A 120 -9.33 20.28 -4.07
CA PRO A 120 -9.32 19.99 -2.64
C PRO A 120 -10.06 21.11 -1.87
N PRO A 121 -10.83 20.77 -0.81
CA PRO A 121 -11.72 21.72 -0.15
C PRO A 121 -10.95 22.90 0.47
N THR A 122 -11.26 24.12 0.03
CA THR A 122 -10.70 25.35 0.60
C THR A 122 -11.31 25.60 1.98
N THR A 123 -10.49 25.61 3.04
CA THR A 123 -10.93 26.02 4.37
C THR A 123 -11.27 27.52 4.34
N ARG A 124 -12.57 27.86 4.37
CA ARG A 124 -13.00 29.25 4.63
C ARG A 124 -12.62 29.61 6.07
N LYS A 125 -11.61 30.47 6.25
CA LYS A 125 -11.44 31.20 7.51
C LYS A 125 -12.56 32.23 7.58
N LEU A 126 -13.46 32.04 8.53
CA LEU A 126 -14.42 33.07 8.94
C LEU A 126 -13.59 34.17 9.64
N SER A 127 -13.62 35.39 9.10
CA SER A 127 -13.23 36.62 9.81
C SER A 127 -14.41 37.16 10.58
#